data_AF-A0A528CI71-F1
#
_entry.id   AF-A0A528CI71-F1
#
_cell.length_a   1.000
_cell.length_b   1.000
_cell.length_c   1.000
_cell.angle_alpha   90.00
_cell.angle_beta   90.00
_cell.angle_gamma   90.00
#
_symmetry.space_group_name_H-M   'P 1'
#
loop_
_entity.id
_entity.type
_entity.pdbx_description
1 polymer ?
#
loop_
_entity_poly.entity_id
_entity_poly.type
_entity_poly.pdbx_seq_one_letter_code
_entity_poly.pdbx_strand_id
1 'polypeptide(L)'
;MSDINQGPADLGPADSNKPAPRQTDRWLEPGSTNALVIYILYLASLVIGVTGIVGIVLAYINRGKAGGFVESHYTFLIRTFWIGLLYALISVGLMMVAIGFVLM
;
A
#
# COMPACT_ATOMS: atom_id res chain seq x y z
N MET A 1 3.26 17.64 70.20
CA MET A 1 1.99 17.13 69.63
C MET A 1 1.74 17.92 68.36
N SER A 2 1.86 17.42 67.13
CA SER A 2 2.07 16.07 66.61
C SER A 2 2.40 16.22 65.12
N ASP A 3 3.55 15.68 64.71
CA ASP A 3 3.86 15.07 63.41
C ASP A 3 3.56 15.85 62.10
N ILE A 4 4.51 16.72 61.73
CA ILE A 4 4.83 17.04 60.33
C ILE A 4 5.96 16.11 59.87
N ASN A 5 5.64 14.83 59.69
CA ASN A 5 6.48 13.89 58.94
C ASN A 5 5.65 13.33 57.78
N GLN A 6 5.38 14.19 56.78
CA GLN A 6 5.07 13.72 55.46
C GLN A 6 6.39 13.26 54.85
N GLY A 7 6.59 11.94 54.88
CA GLY A 7 7.70 11.28 54.18
C GLY A 7 7.73 11.65 52.70
N PRO A 8 8.86 11.41 52.01
CA PRO A 8 9.05 11.81 50.63
C PRO A 8 7.86 11.33 49.80
N ALA A 9 7.17 12.27 49.17
CA ALA A 9 6.16 11.98 48.16
C ALA A 9 6.70 10.86 47.27
N ASP A 10 6.08 9.70 47.40
CA ASP A 10 5.91 8.68 46.39
C ASP A 10 6.41 9.07 45.00
N LEU A 11 7.73 9.04 44.80
CA LEU A 11 8.34 8.83 43.50
C LEU A 11 8.15 7.34 43.18
N GLY A 12 6.89 6.94 42.98
CA GLY A 12 6.62 5.78 42.14
C GLY A 12 7.39 5.99 40.84
N PRO A 13 8.08 4.99 40.30
CA PRO A 13 8.83 5.15 39.07
C PRO A 13 7.85 5.74 38.06
N ALA A 14 8.09 7.00 37.66
CA ALA A 14 7.40 7.57 36.52
C ALA A 14 7.46 6.49 35.45
N ASP A 15 6.29 6.11 34.98
CA ASP A 15 6.01 5.16 33.91
C ASP A 15 6.71 5.64 32.64
N SER A 16 8.05 5.52 32.66
CA SER A 16 9.04 6.00 31.69
C SER A 16 9.07 5.13 30.43
N ASN A 17 8.09 4.25 30.28
CA ASN A 17 8.01 3.24 29.25
C ASN A 17 6.89 3.55 28.24
N LYS A 18 6.72 4.81 27.87
CA LYS A 18 6.02 5.19 26.64
C LYS A 18 7.04 5.24 25.51
N PRO A 19 6.98 4.34 24.52
CA PRO A 19 7.89 4.39 23.38
C PRO A 19 7.83 5.77 22.72
N ALA A 20 8.99 6.36 22.40
CA ALA A 20 9.04 7.62 21.68
C ALA A 20 8.30 7.49 20.32
N PRO A 21 7.54 8.51 19.88
CA PRO A 21 6.79 8.47 18.63
C PRO A 21 7.76 8.20 17.46
N ARG A 22 7.45 7.20 16.64
CA ARG A 22 8.28 6.82 15.50
C ARG A 22 7.95 7.75 14.34
N GLN A 23 8.95 8.13 13.54
CA GLN A 23 8.74 8.98 12.36
C GLN A 23 7.72 8.38 11.37
N THR A 24 7.58 7.04 11.34
CA THR A 24 6.53 6.30 10.61
C THR A 24 5.11 6.68 11.04
N ASP A 25 4.91 7.01 12.32
CA ASP A 25 3.60 7.29 12.90
C ASP A 25 3.05 8.61 12.32
N ARG A 26 3.94 9.57 12.05
CA ARG A 26 3.62 10.84 11.37
C ARG A 26 3.02 10.68 9.97
N TRP A 27 3.32 9.59 9.27
CA TRP A 27 2.74 9.34 7.94
C TRP A 27 1.32 8.76 8.02
N LEU A 28 0.95 8.18 9.17
CA LEU A 28 -0.35 7.58 9.45
C LEU A 28 -1.28 8.54 10.21
N GLU A 29 -0.72 9.44 11.02
CA GLU A 29 -1.46 10.45 11.77
C GLU A 29 -2.20 11.44 10.85
N PRO A 30 -3.47 11.79 11.15
CA PRO A 30 -4.22 12.77 10.37
C PRO A 30 -3.51 14.13 10.33
N GLY A 31 -3.12 14.56 9.13
CA GLY A 31 -2.37 15.80 8.93
C GLY A 31 -1.94 16.00 7.47
N SER A 32 -1.25 17.10 7.20
CA SER A 32 -0.80 17.45 5.84
C SER A 32 0.14 16.41 5.23
N THR A 33 0.99 15.78 6.05
CA THR A 33 1.90 14.71 5.61
C THR A 33 1.14 13.48 5.14
N ASN A 34 0.16 12.98 5.92
CA ASN A 34 -0.67 11.85 5.53
C ASN A 34 -1.49 12.15 4.25
N ALA A 35 -2.08 13.34 4.15
CA ALA A 35 -2.80 13.75 2.94
C ALA A 35 -1.92 13.76 1.69
N LEU A 36 -0.68 14.24 1.80
CA LEU A 36 0.29 14.24 0.69
C LEU A 36 0.65 12.83 0.25
N VAL A 37 0.83 11.89 1.19
CA VAL A 37 1.06 10.47 0.86
C VAL A 37 -0.11 9.93 0.03
N ILE A 38 -1.34 10.18 0.47
CA ILE A 38 -2.55 9.74 -0.26
C ILE A 38 -2.56 10.31 -1.68
N TYR A 39 -2.24 11.59 -1.87
CA TYR A 39 -2.13 12.21 -3.20
C TYR A 39 -1.08 11.53 -4.08
N ILE A 40 0.11 11.22 -3.54
CA ILE A 40 1.15 10.50 -4.29
C ILE A 40 0.66 9.10 -4.68
N LEU A 41 0.01 8.40 -3.76
CA LEU A 41 -0.57 7.07 -4.04
C LEU A 41 -1.63 7.15 -5.14
N TYR A 42 -2.50 8.17 -5.12
CA TYR A 42 -3.47 8.38 -6.19
C TYR A 42 -2.79 8.66 -7.54
N LEU A 43 -1.76 9.51 -7.57
CA LEU A 43 -1.02 9.78 -8.80
C LEU A 43 -0.33 8.52 -9.33
N ALA A 44 0.31 7.74 -8.45
CA ALA A 44 0.94 6.48 -8.82
C ALA A 44 -0.09 5.46 -9.33
N SER A 45 -1.26 5.37 -8.71
CA SER A 45 -2.34 4.47 -9.15
C SER A 45 -2.83 4.80 -10.56
N LEU A 46 -2.92 6.09 -10.89
CA LEU A 46 -3.30 6.57 -12.21
C LEU A 46 -2.24 6.15 -13.24
N VAL A 47 -0.96 6.37 -12.93
CA VAL A 47 0.15 5.99 -13.83
C VAL A 47 0.17 4.48 -14.06
N ILE A 48 0.11 3.68 -13.01
CA ILE A 48 0.19 2.21 -13.12
C ILE A 48 -1.01 1.65 -13.90
N GLY A 49 -2.22 2.12 -13.61
CA GLY A 49 -3.44 1.68 -14.28
C GLY A 49 -3.50 2.10 -15.75
N VAL A 50 -3.35 3.39 -16.03
CA VAL A 50 -3.50 3.96 -17.38
C VAL A 50 -2.38 3.48 -18.30
N THR A 51 -1.13 3.41 -17.81
CA THR A 51 0.01 2.97 -18.64
C THR A 51 -0.16 1.51 -19.07
N GLY A 52 -0.73 0.65 -18.22
CA GLY A 52 -1.05 -0.73 -18.57
C GLY A 52 -2.03 -0.83 -19.75
N ILE A 53 -3.06 0.01 -19.76
CA ILE A 53 -4.06 0.07 -20.86
C ILE A 53 -3.40 0.53 -22.16
N VAL A 54 -2.59 1.59 -22.12
CA VAL A 54 -1.87 2.08 -23.30
C VAL A 54 -0.93 1.00 -23.85
N GLY A 55 -0.21 0.30 -22.96
CA GLY A 55 0.71 -0.77 -23.33
C GLY A 55 0.02 -1.92 -24.08
N ILE A 56 -1.13 -2.40 -23.60
CA ILE A 56 -1.84 -3.49 -24.27
C ILE A 56 -2.45 -3.04 -25.61
N VAL A 57 -2.95 -1.81 -25.72
CA VAL A 57 -3.46 -1.26 -26.98
C VAL A 57 -2.35 -1.21 -28.03
N LEU A 58 -1.17 -0.67 -27.68
CA LEU A 58 -0.02 -0.62 -28.58
C LEU A 58 0.45 -2.03 -28.98
N ALA A 59 0.45 -2.98 -28.04
CA ALA A 59 0.82 -4.36 -28.33
C ALA A 59 -0.14 -4.99 -29.35
N TYR A 60 -1.46 -4.82 -29.21
CA TYR A 60 -2.43 -5.35 -30.17
C TYR A 60 -2.31 -4.73 -31.56
N ILE A 61 -2.09 -3.41 -31.64
CA ILE A 61 -1.92 -2.72 -32.93
C ILE A 61 -0.67 -3.21 -33.66
N ASN A 62 0.43 -3.46 -32.92
CA ASN A 62 1.73 -3.78 -33.53
C ASN A 62 1.98 -5.28 -33.72
N ARG A 63 1.23 -6.15 -33.04
CA ARG A 63 1.26 -7.61 -33.22
C ARG A 63 0.95 -8.08 -34.64
N GLY A 64 0.25 -7.29 -35.45
CA GLY A 64 0.02 -7.66 -36.87
C GLY A 64 1.19 -7.28 -37.80
N LYS A 65 2.11 -6.45 -37.31
CA LYS A 65 2.99 -5.62 -38.14
C LYS A 65 4.47 -5.98 -37.94
N ALA A 66 4.79 -6.74 -36.90
CA ALA A 66 6.13 -7.20 -36.61
C ALA A 66 6.31 -8.67 -37.05
N GLY A 67 7.47 -8.99 -37.62
CA GLY A 67 7.88 -10.37 -37.91
C GLY A 67 8.92 -10.87 -36.90
N GLY A 68 9.05 -12.18 -36.77
CA GLY A 68 10.12 -12.81 -35.97
C GLY A 68 9.94 -12.65 -34.44
N PHE A 69 11.03 -12.33 -33.74
CA PHE A 69 11.06 -12.30 -32.26
C PHE A 69 10.15 -11.22 -31.65
N VAL A 70 10.04 -10.06 -32.28
CA VAL A 70 9.24 -8.93 -31.76
C VAL A 70 7.76 -9.31 -31.68
N GLU A 71 7.28 -10.12 -32.60
CA GLU A 71 5.91 -10.62 -32.61
C GLU A 71 5.59 -11.54 -31.42
N SER A 72 6.54 -12.42 -31.09
CA SER A 72 6.45 -13.24 -29.88
C SER A 72 6.44 -12.38 -28.62
N HIS A 73 7.17 -11.27 -28.62
CA HIS A 73 7.24 -10.33 -27.51
C HIS A 73 5.90 -9.60 -27.29
N TYR A 74 5.25 -9.14 -28.36
CA TYR A 74 3.90 -8.56 -28.25
C TYR A 74 2.88 -9.58 -27.73
N THR A 75 2.94 -10.82 -28.22
CA THR A 75 2.07 -11.89 -27.73
C THR A 75 2.30 -12.17 -26.24
N PHE A 76 3.55 -12.14 -25.77
CA PHE A 76 3.88 -12.26 -24.35
C PHE A 76 3.30 -11.11 -23.53
N LEU A 77 3.49 -9.85 -23.96
CA LEU A 77 2.96 -8.67 -23.26
C LEU A 77 1.43 -8.75 -23.09
N ILE A 78 0.71 -9.12 -24.15
CA ILE A 78 -0.75 -9.27 -24.12
C ILE A 78 -1.16 -10.36 -23.12
N ARG A 79 -0.54 -11.55 -23.17
CA ARG A 79 -0.89 -12.65 -22.25
C ARG A 79 -0.59 -12.29 -20.80
N THR A 80 0.56 -11.69 -20.54
CA THR A 80 0.98 -11.29 -19.19
C THR A 80 0.04 -10.24 -18.60
N PHE A 81 -0.44 -9.29 -19.40
CA PHE A 81 -1.45 -8.33 -18.94
C PHE A 81 -2.73 -9.03 -18.48
N TRP A 82 -3.29 -9.94 -19.29
CA TRP A 82 -4.53 -10.64 -18.94
C TRP A 82 -4.37 -11.58 -17.74
N ILE A 83 -3.24 -12.28 -17.68
CA ILE A 83 -2.90 -13.13 -16.53
C ILE A 83 -2.80 -12.28 -15.26
N GLY A 84 -2.06 -11.16 -15.33
CA GLY A 84 -1.93 -10.22 -14.22
C GLY A 84 -3.28 -9.63 -13.79
N LEU A 85 -4.13 -9.23 -14.74
CA LEU A 85 -5.47 -8.70 -14.47
C LEU A 85 -6.35 -9.76 -13.78
N LEU A 86 -6.33 -11.00 -14.26
CA LEU A 86 -7.08 -12.09 -13.64
C LEU A 86 -6.61 -12.36 -12.21
N TYR A 87 -5.28 -12.46 -11.99
CA TYR A 87 -4.73 -12.66 -10.64
C TYR A 87 -5.02 -11.48 -9.71
N ALA A 88 -5.04 -10.25 -10.22
CA ALA A 88 -5.42 -9.08 -9.42
C ALA A 88 -6.88 -9.17 -8.96
N LEU A 89 -7.81 -9.51 -9.85
CA LEU A 89 -9.22 -9.72 -9.51
C LEU A 89 -9.41 -10.84 -8.49
N ILE A 90 -8.73 -11.98 -8.69
CA ILE A 90 -8.75 -13.11 -7.75
C ILE A 90 -8.21 -12.67 -6.38
N SER A 91 -7.10 -11.94 -6.35
CA SER A 91 -6.46 -11.48 -5.11
C SER A 91 -7.36 -10.54 -4.32
N VAL A 92 -8.10 -9.65 -4.99
CA VAL A 92 -9.09 -8.77 -4.33
C VAL A 92 -10.21 -9.59 -3.71
N GLY A 93 -10.76 -10.56 -4.44
CA GLY A 93 -11.78 -11.46 -3.90
C GLY A 93 -11.26 -12.27 -2.70
N LEU A 94 -10.04 -12.78 -2.79
CA LEU A 94 -9.40 -13.53 -1.72
C LEU A 94 -9.12 -12.65 -0.49
N MET A 95 -8.71 -11.39 -0.68
CA MET A 95 -8.58 -10.41 0.41
C MET A 95 -9.91 -10.15 1.11
N MET A 96 -11.02 -9.99 0.37
CA MET A 96 -12.34 -9.82 0.98
C MET A 96 -12.73 -11.02 1.84
N VAL A 97 -12.51 -12.24 1.35
CA VAL A 97 -12.78 -13.47 2.11
C VAL A 97 -11.87 -13.58 3.32
N ALA A 98 -10.56 -13.32 3.17
CA ALA A 98 -9.59 -13.37 4.26
C ALA A 98 -9.91 -12.35 5.38
N ILE A 99 -10.24 -11.11 5.01
CA ILE A 99 -10.65 -10.08 5.97
C ILE A 99 -11.97 -10.50 6.66
N GLY A 100 -12.94 -11.01 5.90
CA GLY A 100 -14.19 -11.52 6.46
C GLY A 100 -13.98 -12.63 7.48
N PHE A 101 -13.02 -13.53 7.24
CA PHE A 101 -12.66 -14.58 8.19
C PHE A 101 -11.97 -14.05 9.45
N VAL A 102 -11.09 -13.06 9.33
CA VAL A 102 -10.38 -12.45 10.48
C VAL A 102 -11.33 -11.69 11.42
N LEU A 103 -12.45 -11.17 10.89
CA LEU A 103 -13.41 -10.39 11.66
C LEU A 103 -14.51 -11.22 12.34
N MET A 104 -14.64 -12.51 12.03
CA MET A 104 -15.55 -13.45 12.70
C MET A 104 -14.94 -13.95 14.01
#